data_AF-A0A7J8PFS9-F1
#
_entry.id   AF-A0A7J8PFS9-F1
#
_cell.length_a   1.000
_cell.length_b   1.000
_cell.length_c   1.000
_cell.angle_alpha   90.00
_cell.angle_beta   90.00
_cell.angle_gamma   90.00
#
_symmetry.space_group_name_H-M   'P 1'
#
loop_
_entity.id
_entity.type
_entity.pdbx_description
1 polymer ?
#
loop_
_entity_poly.entity_id
_entity_poly.type
_entity_poly.pdbx_seq_one_letter_code
_entity_poly.pdbx_strand_id
1 'polypeptide(L)'
;MMCYYRLFVLLALSSFVVESRHLKGNSYELSSFHRSRINATIEPKIWAVLVAGSNGFVNYRHQADICHAYQILKNGGLEDENIIVFMYDDIAFDVENSRPGVIINKPDGDNVYKGVPKDYTGEDVNVDNLLAAILGNKTGVRGGSGKVVESGPNDHIFIYYADHGGAGILG
;
A
#
# COMPACT_ATOMS: atom_id res chain seq x y z
N MET A 1 -1.63 -55.67 -44.82
CA MET A 1 -1.30 -56.81 -43.94
C MET A 1 -2.37 -56.88 -42.85
N MET A 2 -2.85 -58.09 -42.57
CA MET A 2 -4.02 -58.52 -41.76
C MET A 2 -4.04 -57.86 -40.36
N CYS A 3 -5.12 -57.78 -39.55
CA CYS A 3 -6.19 -58.74 -39.32
C CYS A 3 -7.31 -58.13 -38.44
N TYR A 4 -8.54 -58.33 -38.90
CA TYR A 4 -9.84 -58.52 -38.27
C TYR A 4 -10.00 -58.94 -36.77
N TYR A 5 -11.19 -58.55 -36.24
CA TYR A 5 -12.04 -59.15 -35.18
C TYR A 5 -11.81 -58.78 -33.69
N ARG A 6 -12.75 -58.00 -33.10
CA ARG A 6 -13.93 -58.56 -32.39
C ARG A 6 -14.90 -57.48 -31.86
N LEU A 7 -16.11 -57.61 -32.38
CA LEU A 7 -17.43 -57.20 -31.88
C LEU A 7 -17.61 -57.37 -30.36
N PHE A 8 -18.19 -56.37 -29.68
CA PHE A 8 -19.40 -56.55 -28.85
C PHE A 8 -20.08 -55.20 -28.58
N VAL A 9 -21.31 -55.11 -29.09
CA VAL A 9 -22.32 -54.08 -28.83
C VAL A 9 -22.88 -54.28 -27.43
N LEU A 10 -23.16 -53.20 -26.69
CA LEU A 10 -24.32 -53.09 -25.80
C LEU A 10 -24.52 -51.63 -25.34
N LEU A 11 -25.51 -50.99 -25.94
CA LEU A 11 -26.16 -49.78 -25.44
C LEU A 11 -27.07 -50.19 -24.28
N ALA A 12 -26.88 -49.59 -23.11
CA ALA A 12 -27.86 -49.59 -22.03
C ALA A 12 -27.98 -48.17 -21.48
N LEU A 13 -29.08 -47.52 -21.84
CA LEU A 13 -29.59 -46.32 -21.18
C LEU A 13 -30.09 -46.73 -19.80
N SER A 14 -29.45 -46.25 -18.74
CA SER A 14 -29.99 -46.30 -17.39
C SER A 14 -30.21 -44.87 -16.89
N SER A 15 -31.48 -44.53 -16.67
CA SER A 15 -31.96 -43.32 -16.03
C SER A 15 -31.21 -43.06 -14.72
N PHE A 16 -30.60 -41.89 -14.58
CA PHE A 16 -30.05 -41.45 -13.30
C PHE A 16 -31.21 -41.06 -12.39
N VAL A 17 -31.45 -41.88 -11.36
CA VAL A 17 -32.24 -41.48 -10.20
C VAL A 17 -31.37 -40.52 -9.38
N VAL A 18 -31.86 -39.30 -9.18
CA VAL A 18 -31.24 -38.36 -8.23
C VAL A 18 -31.62 -38.80 -6.82
N GLU A 19 -30.69 -39.46 -6.15
CA GLU A 19 -30.75 -39.67 -4.70
C GLU A 19 -30.27 -38.38 -4.02
N SER A 20 -31.19 -37.61 -3.43
CA SER A 20 -30.83 -36.49 -2.57
C SER A 20 -30.20 -37.05 -1.29
N ARG A 21 -28.87 -37.16 -1.28
CA ARG A 21 -28.16 -37.38 -0.02
C ARG A 21 -28.20 -36.09 0.76
N HIS A 22 -29.00 -36.10 1.82
CA HIS A 22 -28.92 -35.15 2.91
C HIS A 22 -27.46 -35.15 3.41
N LEU A 23 -26.68 -34.16 2.95
CA LEU A 23 -25.37 -33.88 3.52
C LEU A 23 -25.65 -33.40 4.94
N LYS A 24 -25.45 -34.29 5.92
CA LYS A 24 -25.07 -33.87 7.26
C LYS A 24 -23.75 -33.13 7.08
N GLY A 25 -23.84 -31.81 6.94
CA GLY A 25 -22.70 -30.92 6.87
C GLY A 25 -21.83 -31.22 8.07
N ASN A 26 -20.70 -31.84 7.81
CA ASN A 26 -19.80 -32.19 8.88
C ASN A 26 -19.15 -30.91 9.39
N SER A 27 -19.31 -30.66 10.68
CA SER A 27 -18.72 -29.53 11.40
C SER A 27 -17.19 -29.46 11.29
N TYR A 28 -16.53 -30.53 10.83
CA TYR A 28 -15.10 -30.52 10.53
C TYR A 28 -14.74 -29.67 9.32
N GLU A 29 -15.62 -29.54 8.32
CA GLU A 29 -15.28 -28.85 7.07
C GLU A 29 -15.45 -27.34 7.24
N LEU A 30 -16.52 -26.91 7.92
CA LEU A 30 -16.75 -25.55 8.38
C LEU A 30 -15.67 -25.08 9.37
N SER A 31 -15.24 -25.94 10.29
CA SER A 31 -14.14 -25.61 11.18
C SER A 31 -12.79 -25.61 10.46
N SER A 32 -12.56 -26.44 9.43
CA SER A 32 -11.34 -26.36 8.61
C SER A 32 -11.31 -25.12 7.73
N PHE A 33 -12.46 -24.69 7.17
CA PHE A 33 -12.57 -23.45 6.40
C PHE A 33 -12.42 -22.22 7.30
N HIS A 34 -13.05 -22.24 8.47
CA HIS A 34 -12.88 -21.21 9.49
C HIS A 34 -11.45 -21.20 10.03
N ARG A 35 -10.82 -22.37 10.22
CA ARG A 35 -9.42 -22.50 10.63
C ARG A 35 -8.46 -22.12 9.52
N SER A 36 -8.77 -22.32 8.25
CA SER A 36 -7.97 -21.86 7.12
C SER A 36 -8.08 -20.34 6.93
N ARG A 37 -9.22 -19.73 7.28
CA ARG A 37 -9.38 -18.27 7.35
C ARG A 37 -8.75 -17.66 8.60
N ILE A 38 -8.70 -18.38 9.72
CA ILE A 38 -8.03 -17.95 10.95
C ILE A 38 -6.51 -18.22 10.91
N ASN A 39 -6.06 -19.21 10.14
CA ASN A 39 -4.65 -19.55 9.90
C ASN A 39 -4.12 -19.05 8.54
N ALA A 40 -4.87 -18.22 7.82
CA ALA A 40 -4.19 -17.19 7.06
C ALA A 40 -3.49 -16.37 8.13
N THR A 41 -2.23 -16.69 8.40
CA THR A 41 -1.35 -15.80 9.14
C THR A 41 -1.58 -14.44 8.50
N ILE A 42 -2.19 -13.52 9.24
CA ILE A 42 -2.25 -12.13 8.80
C ILE A 42 -0.78 -11.74 8.83
N GLU A 43 -0.11 -11.92 7.69
CA GLU A 43 1.28 -11.56 7.53
C GLU A 43 1.38 -10.10 7.98
N PRO A 44 2.22 -9.80 8.99
CA PRO A 44 2.39 -8.45 9.49
C PRO A 44 2.58 -7.48 8.34
N LYS A 45 1.72 -6.46 8.25
CA LYS A 45 1.91 -5.40 7.27
C LYS A 45 2.97 -4.42 7.76
N ILE A 46 3.67 -3.81 6.81
CA ILE A 46 4.55 -2.67 7.08
C ILE A 46 3.84 -1.43 6.54
N TRP A 47 3.71 -0.44 7.41
CA TRP A 47 3.18 0.89 7.11
C TRP A 47 4.31 1.91 7.14
N ALA A 48 4.18 2.96 6.34
CA ALA A 48 5.11 4.08 6.34
C ALA A 48 4.38 5.42 6.35
N VAL A 49 4.88 6.36 7.16
CA VAL A 49 4.49 7.77 7.13
C VAL A 49 5.73 8.59 6.80
N LEU A 50 5.73 9.23 5.64
CA LEU A 50 6.85 10.02 5.12
C LEU A 50 6.46 11.50 5.10
N VAL A 51 7.25 12.36 5.75
CA VAL A 51 6.86 13.76 6.02
C VAL A 51 7.98 14.73 5.69
N ALA A 52 7.72 15.63 4.74
CA ALA A 52 8.51 16.83 4.52
C ALA A 52 7.81 18.00 5.21
N GLY A 53 8.45 18.58 6.23
CA GLY A 53 7.86 19.64 7.06
C GLY A 53 7.92 21.04 6.44
N SER A 54 8.66 21.24 5.36
CA SER A 54 8.80 22.56 4.72
C SER A 54 8.55 22.59 3.22
N ASN A 55 8.45 23.82 2.74
CA ASN A 55 8.16 24.22 1.38
C ASN A 55 9.17 25.28 0.90
N GLY A 56 9.02 25.71 -0.35
CA GLY A 56 9.89 26.65 -1.04
C GLY A 56 11.14 25.99 -1.62
N PHE A 57 11.58 26.46 -2.79
CA PHE A 57 12.69 25.85 -3.54
C PHE A 57 14.01 25.79 -2.76
N VAL A 58 14.28 26.74 -1.85
CA VAL A 58 15.45 26.70 -0.96
C VAL A 58 15.46 25.49 -0.01
N ASN A 59 14.31 24.86 0.21
CA ASN A 59 14.12 23.66 1.02
C ASN A 59 13.94 22.39 0.19
N TYR A 60 14.27 22.43 -1.11
CA TYR A 60 14.23 21.30 -2.06
C TYR A 60 14.61 19.94 -1.43
N ARG A 61 15.70 19.94 -0.66
CA ARG A 61 16.28 18.75 -0.03
C ARG A 61 15.29 17.93 0.79
N HIS A 62 14.36 18.55 1.51
CA HIS A 62 13.45 17.82 2.40
C HIS A 62 12.40 17.02 1.62
N GLN A 63 11.84 17.60 0.55
CA GLN A 63 10.93 16.86 -0.32
C GLN A 63 11.67 15.85 -1.20
N ALA A 64 12.93 16.12 -1.59
CA ALA A 64 13.79 15.15 -2.25
C ALA A 64 14.09 13.93 -1.37
N ASP A 65 14.33 14.14 -0.08
CA ASP A 65 14.51 13.07 0.92
C ASP A 65 13.28 12.18 1.04
N ILE A 66 12.08 12.78 1.12
CA ILE A 66 10.81 12.03 1.18
C ILE A 66 10.53 11.26 -0.12
N CYS A 67 10.74 11.89 -1.27
CA CYS A 67 10.61 11.22 -2.55
C CYS A 67 11.57 10.03 -2.66
N HIS A 68 12.82 10.19 -2.22
CA HIS A 68 13.82 9.11 -2.24
C HIS A 68 13.46 7.98 -1.27
N ALA A 69 12.99 8.30 -0.05
CA ALA A 69 12.51 7.32 0.90
C ALA A 69 11.33 6.51 0.34
N TYR A 70 10.39 7.16 -0.35
CA TYR A 70 9.31 6.47 -1.07
C TYR A 70 9.85 5.45 -2.08
N GLN A 71 10.82 5.84 -2.92
CA GLN A 71 11.40 4.91 -3.91
C GLN A 71 12.05 3.70 -3.23
N ILE A 72 12.74 3.88 -2.11
CA ILE A 72 13.35 2.78 -1.35
C ILE A 72 12.27 1.82 -0.84
N LEU A 73 11.21 2.34 -0.23
CA LEU A 73 10.12 1.52 0.31
C LEU A 73 9.33 0.80 -0.79
N LYS A 74 9.03 1.50 -1.89
CA LYS A 74 8.34 0.93 -3.05
C LYS A 74 9.15 -0.19 -3.69
N ASN A 75 10.46 0.01 -3.87
CA ASN A 75 11.36 -1.03 -4.38
C ASN A 75 11.54 -2.19 -3.39
N GLY A 76 11.35 -1.93 -2.08
CA GLY A 76 11.30 -2.95 -1.03
C GLY A 76 10.01 -3.75 -0.98
N GLY A 77 9.02 -3.44 -1.81
CA GLY A 77 7.75 -4.17 -1.92
C GLY A 77 6.62 -3.63 -1.05
N LEU A 78 6.74 -2.44 -0.45
CA LEU A 78 5.59 -1.79 0.17
C LEU A 78 4.65 -1.24 -0.91
N GLU A 79 3.36 -1.53 -0.75
CA GLU A 79 2.32 -0.99 -1.61
C GLU A 79 1.90 0.42 -1.21
N ASP A 80 1.44 1.21 -2.19
CA ASP A 80 1.11 2.62 -1.98
C ASP A 80 -0.05 2.80 -0.98
N GLU A 81 -0.90 1.77 -0.82
CA GLU A 81 -1.96 1.75 0.19
C GLU A 81 -1.42 1.83 1.63
N ASN A 82 -0.18 1.39 1.86
CA ASN A 82 0.45 1.38 3.19
C ASN A 82 1.54 2.46 3.34
N ILE A 83 1.74 3.33 2.32
CA ILE A 83 2.66 4.46 2.38
C ILE A 83 1.85 5.75 2.33
N ILE A 84 1.99 6.58 3.36
CA ILE A 84 1.32 7.87 3.49
C ILE A 84 2.36 8.97 3.31
N VAL A 85 2.17 9.81 2.31
CA VAL A 85 3.13 10.88 1.98
C VAL A 85 2.56 12.26 2.28
N PHE A 86 3.27 12.99 3.13
CA PHE A 86 3.11 14.40 3.39
C PHE A 86 4.28 15.14 2.72
N MET A 87 3.97 15.92 1.69
CA MET A 87 4.96 16.80 1.04
C MET A 87 4.23 17.99 0.44
N TYR A 88 4.77 19.20 0.60
CA TYR A 88 4.04 20.40 0.13
C TYR A 88 3.80 20.38 -1.39
N ASP A 89 4.67 19.71 -2.15
CA ASP A 89 4.55 19.46 -3.59
C ASP A 89 4.73 20.70 -4.48
N ASP A 90 5.53 21.65 -4.01
CA ASP A 90 5.88 22.88 -4.72
C ASP A 90 7.23 22.82 -5.44
N ILE A 91 7.97 21.70 -5.38
CA ILE A 91 9.34 21.60 -5.90
C ILE A 91 9.42 21.15 -7.36
N ALA A 92 8.64 20.14 -7.75
CA ALA A 92 8.80 19.50 -9.06
C ALA A 92 8.51 20.46 -10.22
N PHE A 93 7.62 21.42 -10.03
CA PHE A 93 7.22 22.40 -11.05
C PHE A 93 7.48 23.84 -10.61
N ASP A 94 8.35 24.05 -9.61
CA ASP A 94 8.81 25.38 -9.25
C ASP A 94 9.47 26.08 -10.46
N VAL A 95 9.33 27.40 -10.54
CA VAL A 95 9.94 28.21 -11.61
C VAL A 95 11.47 28.18 -11.57
N GLU A 96 12.07 27.92 -10.41
CA GLU A 96 13.51 27.76 -10.21
C GLU A 96 14.00 26.34 -10.59
N ASN A 97 13.08 25.37 -10.78
CA ASN A 97 13.46 24.03 -11.17
C ASN A 97 13.83 23.95 -12.66
N SER A 98 15.13 23.89 -12.94
CA SER A 98 15.68 23.70 -14.30
C SER A 98 15.22 22.42 -15.02
N ARG A 99 14.64 21.45 -14.31
CA ARG A 99 14.13 20.18 -14.84
C ARG A 99 12.68 19.96 -14.36
N PRO A 100 11.68 20.62 -14.96
CA PRO A 100 10.28 20.49 -14.54
C PRO A 100 9.80 19.03 -14.51
N GLY A 101 9.09 18.65 -13.45
CA GLY A 101 8.60 17.30 -13.18
C GLY A 101 9.67 16.33 -12.65
N VAL A 102 10.89 16.82 -12.35
CA VAL A 102 12.00 16.01 -11.84
C VAL A 102 12.46 16.52 -10.48
N ILE A 103 12.60 15.59 -9.54
CA ILE A 103 13.32 15.80 -8.28
C ILE A 103 14.44 14.76 -8.20
N ILE A 104 15.66 15.16 -7.84
CA ILE A 104 16.80 14.27 -7.60
C ILE A 104 17.27 14.40 -6.16
N ASN A 105 17.75 13.32 -5.54
CA ASN A 105 18.29 13.39 -4.16
C ASN A 105 19.80 13.08 -4.07
N LYS A 106 20.51 13.21 -5.19
CA LYS A 106 21.98 13.20 -5.28
C LYS A 106 22.42 13.78 -6.64
N PRO A 107 23.66 14.27 -6.76
CA PRO A 107 24.24 14.62 -8.06
C PRO A 107 24.12 13.44 -9.04
N ASP A 108 23.75 13.75 -10.28
CA ASP A 108 23.55 12.78 -11.38
C ASP A 108 22.61 11.60 -11.03
N GLY A 109 21.73 11.78 -10.05
CA GLY A 109 20.74 10.79 -9.66
C GLY A 109 19.52 10.72 -10.58
N ASP A 110 18.82 9.59 -10.50
CA ASP A 110 17.53 9.39 -11.16
C ASP A 110 16.43 10.27 -10.55
N ASN A 111 15.34 10.43 -11.29
CA ASN A 111 14.16 11.14 -10.81
C ASN A 111 13.48 10.36 -9.68
N VAL A 112 13.50 10.88 -8.45
CA VAL A 112 12.85 10.28 -7.29
C VAL A 112 11.38 10.72 -7.12
N TYR A 113 10.92 11.73 -7.84
CA TYR A 113 9.54 12.27 -7.71
C TYR A 113 8.47 11.37 -8.33
N LYS A 114 8.83 10.64 -9.39
CA LYS A 114 7.87 9.88 -10.18
C LYS A 114 7.17 8.80 -9.35
N GLY A 115 5.85 8.79 -9.38
CA GLY A 115 5.03 7.78 -8.70
C GLY A 115 4.79 8.03 -7.21
N VAL A 116 5.47 9.00 -6.60
CA VAL A 116 5.28 9.36 -5.19
C VAL A 116 3.82 9.80 -4.97
N PRO A 117 3.05 9.14 -4.08
CA PRO A 117 1.68 9.52 -3.73
C PRO A 117 1.59 10.96 -3.24
N LYS A 118 0.43 11.58 -3.44
CA LYS A 118 0.12 12.96 -3.04
C LYS A 118 -1.00 12.91 -2.00
N ASP A 119 -0.73 12.23 -0.89
CA ASP A 119 -1.77 11.99 0.12
C ASP A 119 -2.14 13.28 0.85
N TYR A 120 -1.13 14.09 1.18
CA TYR A 120 -1.30 15.40 1.79
C TYR A 120 -0.29 16.36 1.18
N THR A 121 -0.79 17.42 0.54
CA THR A 121 0.02 18.42 -0.19
C THR A 121 -0.43 19.83 0.13
N GLY A 122 0.42 20.83 -0.10
CA GLY A 122 0.13 22.22 0.26
C GLY A 122 -0.24 22.35 1.73
N GLU A 123 -1.31 23.12 2.00
CA GLU A 123 -1.84 23.37 3.35
C GLU A 123 -2.37 22.11 4.07
N ASP A 124 -2.60 21.02 3.35
CA ASP A 124 -2.99 19.74 3.97
C ASP A 124 -1.80 19.07 4.69
N VAL A 125 -0.56 19.56 4.47
CA VAL A 125 0.62 19.23 5.28
C VAL A 125 0.60 20.04 6.57
N ASN A 126 -0.15 19.55 7.54
CA ASN A 126 -0.32 20.21 8.84
C ASN A 126 -0.35 19.20 10.00
N VAL A 127 -0.19 19.72 11.22
CA VAL A 127 -0.10 18.93 12.45
C VAL A 127 -1.35 18.08 12.69
N ASP A 128 -2.54 18.63 12.45
CA ASP A 128 -3.80 17.94 12.71
C ASP A 128 -3.94 16.71 11.80
N ASN A 129 -3.66 16.87 10.51
CA ASN A 129 -3.66 15.77 9.55
C ASN A 129 -2.56 14.75 9.83
N LEU A 130 -1.35 15.19 10.19
CA LEU A 130 -0.25 14.28 10.52
C LEU A 130 -0.60 13.40 11.73
N LEU A 131 -1.10 14.01 12.81
CA LEU A 131 -1.51 13.26 14.00
C LEU A 131 -2.70 12.35 13.70
N ALA A 132 -3.69 12.81 12.94
CA ALA A 132 -4.82 11.99 12.53
C ALA A 132 -4.39 10.78 11.68
N ALA A 133 -3.44 10.96 10.76
CA ALA A 133 -2.90 9.90 9.93
C ALA A 133 -2.14 8.85 10.75
N ILE A 134 -1.26 9.28 11.67
CA ILE A 134 -0.51 8.37 12.56
C ILE A 134 -1.47 7.58 13.47
N LEU A 135 -2.51 8.24 13.99
CA LEU A 135 -3.49 7.61 14.88
C LEU A 135 -4.53 6.74 14.18
N GLY A 136 -4.50 6.63 12.85
CA GLY A 136 -5.53 5.91 12.10
C GLY A 136 -6.92 6.57 12.16
N ASN A 137 -6.98 7.86 12.48
CA ASN A 137 -8.23 8.58 12.70
C ASN A 137 -8.74 9.26 11.42
N LYS A 138 -9.41 8.49 10.55
CA LYS A 138 -10.00 9.01 9.29
C LYS A 138 -10.93 10.19 9.47
N THR A 139 -11.70 10.25 10.58
CA THR A 139 -12.65 11.36 10.82
C THR A 139 -11.96 12.62 11.33
N GLY A 140 -10.71 12.53 11.78
CA GLY A 140 -9.87 13.66 12.16
C GLY A 140 -9.23 14.39 10.98
N VAL A 141 -9.05 13.71 9.84
CA VAL A 141 -8.42 14.28 8.64
C VAL A 141 -9.31 15.36 7.99
N ARG A 142 -8.69 16.41 7.46
CA ARG A 142 -9.30 17.45 6.64
C ARG A 142 -8.48 17.63 5.35
N GLY A 143 -9.14 17.60 4.19
CA GLY A 143 -8.43 17.66 2.90
C GLY A 143 -7.64 16.38 2.61
N GLY A 144 -6.72 16.47 1.64
CA GLY A 144 -5.89 15.36 1.18
C GLY A 144 -6.68 14.16 0.65
N SER A 145 -6.02 13.01 0.61
CA SER A 145 -6.58 11.72 0.18
C SER A 145 -7.46 11.06 1.24
N GLY A 146 -7.31 11.44 2.51
CA GLY A 146 -7.93 10.74 3.65
C GLY A 146 -7.20 9.45 4.09
N LYS A 147 -6.04 9.14 3.49
CA LYS A 147 -5.25 7.94 3.84
C LYS A 147 -4.62 8.08 5.22
N VAL A 148 -4.88 7.12 6.10
CA VAL A 148 -4.35 7.05 7.47
C VAL A 148 -3.73 5.67 7.71
N VAL A 149 -2.94 5.51 8.78
CA VAL A 149 -2.37 4.22 9.16
C VAL A 149 -3.47 3.32 9.73
N GLU A 150 -3.90 2.32 8.96
CA GLU A 150 -4.91 1.34 9.39
C GLU A 150 -4.24 0.05 9.89
N SER A 151 -3.26 0.19 10.77
CA SER A 151 -2.42 -0.89 11.27
C SER A 151 -3.11 -1.78 12.31
N GLY A 152 -2.86 -3.08 12.25
CA GLY A 152 -3.20 -4.05 13.29
C GLY A 152 -2.12 -4.17 14.38
N PRO A 153 -2.36 -4.98 15.44
CA PRO A 153 -1.46 -5.11 16.59
C PRO A 153 -0.11 -5.78 16.29
N ASN A 154 0.01 -6.46 15.14
CA ASN A 154 1.23 -7.14 14.73
C ASN A 154 1.98 -6.37 13.64
N ASP A 155 1.40 -5.29 13.11
CA ASP A 155 1.98 -4.54 12.01
C ASP A 155 3.17 -3.68 12.49
N HIS A 156 4.05 -3.34 11.55
CA HIS A 156 5.18 -2.46 11.80
C HIS A 156 4.93 -1.10 11.17
N ILE A 157 5.26 -0.02 11.89
CA ILE A 157 5.12 1.35 11.39
C ILE A 157 6.52 1.98 11.32
N PHE A 158 6.89 2.46 10.15
CA PHE A 158 8.07 3.29 9.92
C PHE A 158 7.63 4.75 9.75
N ILE A 159 8.22 5.66 10.51
CA ILE A 159 7.95 7.10 10.38
C ILE A 159 9.27 7.80 10.04
N TYR A 160 9.28 8.56 8.96
CA TYR A 160 10.41 9.37 8.55
C TYR A 160 9.98 10.81 8.33
N TYR A 161 10.59 11.71 9.10
CA TYR A 161 10.37 13.14 9.03
C TYR A 161 11.68 13.82 8.61
N ALA A 162 11.61 14.66 7.57
CA ALA A 162 12.71 15.44 7.07
C ALA A 162 12.31 16.90 6.98
N ASP A 163 12.90 17.74 7.84
CA ASP A 163 12.76 19.18 7.78
C ASP A 163 13.81 19.89 8.66
N HIS A 164 13.64 21.19 8.86
CA HIS A 164 14.14 21.97 9.97
C HIS A 164 13.60 21.48 11.33
N GLY A 165 14.22 21.99 12.39
CA GLY A 165 13.77 21.76 13.75
C GLY A 165 14.48 22.68 14.74
N GLY A 166 13.98 22.67 15.96
CA GLY A 166 14.55 23.39 17.09
C GLY A 166 14.43 22.57 18.38
N ALA A 167 14.82 23.16 19.50
CA ALA A 167 14.68 22.50 20.80
C ALA A 167 13.19 22.24 21.12
N GLY A 168 12.78 20.97 21.06
CA GLY A 168 11.41 20.55 21.36
C GLY A 168 10.37 20.86 20.27
N ILE A 169 10.80 21.21 19.05
CA ILE A 169 9.90 21.54 17.94
C ILE A 169 10.43 20.99 16.62
N LEU A 170 9.52 20.47 15.80
CA LEU A 170 9.72 20.16 14.39
C LEU A 170 8.99 21.21 13.55
N GLY A 171 9.52 21.53 12.37
CA GLY A 171 8.93 22.50 11.43
C GLY A 171 7.56 22.12 10.89
#